data_AF-A0A9E2RL21-F1
#
_entry.id   AF-A0A9E2RL21-F1
#
_cell.length_a   1.000
_cell.length_b   1.000
_cell.length_c   1.000
_cell.angle_alpha   90.00
_cell.angle_beta   90.00
_cell.angle_gamma   90.00
#
_symmetry.space_group_name_H-M   'P 1'
#
loop_
_entity.id
_entity.type
_entity.pdbx_description
1 polymer ?
#
loop_
_entity_poly.entity_id
_entity_poly.type
_entity_poly.pdbx_seq_one_letter_code
_entity_poly.pdbx_strand_id
1 'polypeptide(L)'
;MTLTLGERVADLGLFTLQALVFLLVGGAMMMLIDWTARRLGGGKVSQAQYLTALALSFFLGLFLQWEESYRNSQPLKTQNESLFREIASLRKDLEAKNENVETLERRFDKFTAQLTEIGKDTGKTLRALQEKVKERESQIASLQNHLNEKTRKAAIRNQLAQLRAEGNRIIDKALSTPTSRPPADERKQWFANTIQYLRQNMDAGHVEEFRNPPAPALHFEGLPASHDVFASDVEARVKVLQKFTDELREKN
;
A
#
# COMPACT_ATOMS: atom_id res chain seq x y z
N MET A 1 -21.81 6.50 -48.85
CA MET A 1 -22.30 5.78 -50.05
C MET A 1 -22.08 6.68 -51.25
N THR A 2 -21.27 6.22 -52.19
CA THR A 2 -21.12 6.82 -53.52
C THR A 2 -22.44 6.68 -54.27
N LEU A 3 -23.08 7.79 -54.65
CA LEU A 3 -24.22 7.75 -55.57
C LEU A 3 -23.78 6.95 -56.81
N THR A 4 -24.47 5.84 -57.06
CA THR A 4 -24.11 4.91 -58.12
C THR A 4 -24.30 5.59 -59.48
N LEU A 5 -23.50 5.17 -60.46
CA LEU A 5 -23.52 5.70 -61.83
C LEU A 5 -24.94 5.75 -62.43
N GLY A 6 -25.86 4.90 -61.95
CA GLY A 6 -27.26 4.83 -62.38
C GLY A 6 -28.11 6.05 -62.02
N GLU A 7 -27.93 6.70 -60.87
CA GLU A 7 -28.71 7.90 -60.51
C GLU A 7 -28.24 9.14 -61.27
N ARG A 8 -26.95 9.22 -61.60
CA ARG A 8 -26.43 10.27 -62.50
C ARG A 8 -26.98 10.14 -63.92
N VAL A 9 -27.20 8.91 -64.40
CA VAL A 9 -27.80 8.65 -65.72
C VAL A 9 -29.32 8.89 -65.71
N ALA A 10 -29.99 8.63 -64.59
CA ALA A 10 -31.42 8.92 -64.44
C ALA A 10 -31.72 10.43 -64.47
N ASP A 11 -30.91 11.25 -63.79
CA ASP A 11 -31.05 12.72 -63.85
C ASP A 11 -30.67 13.28 -65.23
N LEU A 12 -29.62 12.77 -65.87
CA LEU A 12 -29.25 13.17 -67.24
C LEU A 12 -30.32 12.72 -68.27
N GLY A 13 -30.93 11.56 -68.04
CA GLY A 13 -32.03 11.01 -68.83
C GLY A 13 -33.31 11.83 -68.68
N LEU A 14 -33.63 12.27 -67.46
CA LEU A 14 -34.79 13.13 -67.22
C LEU A 14 -34.58 14.54 -67.80
N PHE A 15 -33.35 15.06 -67.71
CA PHE A 15 -32.94 16.35 -68.28
C PHE A 15 -33.01 16.34 -69.82
N THR A 16 -32.51 15.29 -70.46
CA THR A 16 -32.57 15.12 -71.92
C THR A 16 -34.01 14.88 -72.40
N LEU A 17 -34.80 14.09 -71.67
CA LEU A 17 -36.20 13.85 -71.99
C LEU A 17 -37.04 15.14 -71.90
N GLN A 18 -36.85 15.95 -70.86
CA GLN A 18 -37.59 17.20 -70.69
C GLN A 18 -37.16 18.28 -71.69
N ALA A 19 -35.86 18.40 -71.99
CA ALA A 19 -35.38 19.28 -73.06
C ALA A 19 -35.93 18.87 -74.44
N LEU A 20 -36.03 17.56 -74.69
CA LEU A 20 -36.60 16.99 -75.91
C LEU A 20 -38.11 17.21 -76.00
N VAL A 21 -38.83 17.13 -74.88
CA VAL A 21 -40.26 17.50 -74.79
C VAL A 21 -40.45 19.00 -75.05
N PHE A 22 -39.59 19.87 -74.50
CA PHE A 22 -39.64 21.31 -74.79
C PHE A 22 -39.36 21.62 -76.26
N LEU A 23 -38.39 20.94 -76.89
CA LEU A 23 -38.10 21.07 -78.33
C LEU A 23 -39.24 20.54 -79.19
N LEU A 24 -39.87 19.43 -78.81
CA LEU A 24 -41.02 18.87 -79.52
C LEU A 24 -42.26 19.76 -79.41
N VAL A 25 -42.56 20.29 -78.23
CA VAL A 25 -43.69 21.19 -78.00
C VAL A 25 -43.45 22.54 -78.69
N GLY A 26 -42.24 23.08 -78.61
CA GLY A 26 -41.86 24.30 -79.32
C GLY A 26 -41.87 24.14 -80.84
N GLY A 27 -41.37 23.01 -81.36
CA GLY A 27 -41.40 22.67 -82.78
C GLY A 27 -42.82 22.44 -83.31
N ALA A 28 -43.67 21.76 -82.54
CA ALA A 28 -45.08 21.57 -82.86
C ALA A 28 -45.86 22.89 -82.86
N MET A 29 -45.56 23.80 -81.92
CA MET A 29 -46.11 25.16 -81.93
C MET A 29 -45.66 25.97 -83.15
N MET A 30 -44.37 25.93 -83.51
CA MET A 30 -43.85 26.59 -84.71
C MET A 30 -44.51 26.07 -86.00
N MET A 31 -44.75 24.75 -86.10
CA MET A 31 -45.50 24.16 -87.21
C MET A 31 -46.98 24.61 -87.23
N LEU A 32 -47.63 24.71 -86.08
CA LEU A 32 -49.00 25.22 -85.97
C LEU A 32 -49.09 26.69 -86.38
N ILE A 33 -48.06 27.50 -86.10
CA ILE A 33 -47.95 28.90 -86.52
C ILE A 33 -47.78 29.02 -88.03
N ASP A 34 -46.86 28.25 -88.63
CA ASP A 34 -46.65 28.25 -90.08
C ASP A 34 -47.90 27.75 -90.83
N TRP A 35 -48.56 26.71 -90.29
CA TRP A 35 -49.82 26.21 -90.84
C TRP A 35 -50.98 27.21 -90.73
N THR A 36 -51.11 27.91 -89.60
CA THR A 36 -52.16 28.94 -89.43
C THR A 36 -51.87 30.21 -90.26
N ALA A 37 -50.61 30.63 -90.37
CA ALA A 37 -50.20 31.77 -91.20
C ALA A 37 -50.41 31.52 -92.71
N ARG A 38 -50.18 30.28 -93.18
CA ARG A 38 -50.46 29.88 -94.58
C ARG A 38 -51.96 29.79 -94.90
N ARG A 39 -52.80 29.50 -93.90
CA ARG A 39 -54.23 29.21 -94.10
C ARG A 39 -55.13 30.43 -93.86
N LEU A 40 -54.69 31.41 -93.07
CA LEU A 40 -55.41 32.64 -92.77
C LEU A 40 -54.62 33.83 -93.33
N GLY A 41 -54.86 34.17 -94.60
CA GLY A 41 -54.14 35.26 -95.28
C GLY A 41 -54.13 36.57 -94.49
N GLY A 42 -52.93 37.13 -94.30
CA GLY A 42 -52.57 38.54 -94.02
C GLY A 42 -53.13 39.23 -92.77
N GLY A 43 -54.44 39.19 -92.53
CA GLY A 43 -55.12 40.10 -91.59
C GLY A 43 -55.37 39.57 -90.18
N LYS A 44 -55.32 38.25 -89.95
CA LYS A 44 -55.56 37.62 -88.61
C LYS A 44 -54.29 37.10 -87.93
N VAL A 45 -53.13 37.34 -88.55
CA VAL A 45 -51.81 36.88 -88.10
C VAL A 45 -51.42 37.48 -86.74
N SER A 46 -51.91 38.68 -86.42
CA SER A 46 -51.61 39.41 -85.17
C SER A 46 -52.07 38.69 -83.89
N GLN A 47 -53.24 38.05 -83.88
CA GLN A 47 -53.79 37.42 -82.67
C GLN A 47 -53.15 36.06 -82.38
N ALA A 48 -52.83 35.30 -83.43
CA ALA A 48 -52.09 34.03 -83.31
C ALA A 48 -50.66 34.27 -82.82
N GLN A 49 -49.99 35.30 -83.35
CA GLN A 49 -48.66 35.72 -82.88
C GLN A 49 -48.67 36.15 -81.41
N TYR A 50 -49.70 36.86 -80.96
CA TYR A 50 -49.84 37.27 -79.57
C TYR A 50 -50.01 36.07 -78.62
N LEU A 51 -50.87 35.11 -78.97
CA LEU A 51 -51.07 33.89 -78.19
C LEU A 51 -49.79 33.04 -78.10
N THR A 52 -48.99 33.01 -79.17
CA THR A 52 -47.73 32.27 -79.17
C THR A 52 -46.64 32.97 -78.40
N ALA A 53 -46.59 34.30 -78.44
CA ALA A 53 -45.70 35.07 -77.58
C ALA A 53 -46.05 34.87 -76.10
N LEU A 54 -47.34 34.76 -75.77
CA LEU A 54 -47.84 34.53 -74.42
C LEU A 54 -47.57 33.11 -73.92
N ALA A 55 -47.67 32.10 -74.81
CA ALA A 55 -47.26 30.73 -74.49
C ALA A 55 -45.75 30.64 -74.28
N LEU A 56 -44.94 31.24 -75.17
CA LEU A 56 -43.49 31.26 -75.04
C LEU A 56 -43.03 31.97 -73.77
N SER A 57 -43.65 33.09 -73.40
CA SER A 57 -43.32 33.79 -72.15
C SER A 57 -43.70 33.00 -70.90
N PHE A 58 -44.84 32.29 -70.92
CA PHE A 58 -45.24 31.40 -69.82
C PHE A 58 -44.27 30.23 -69.65
N PHE A 59 -43.88 29.57 -70.75
CA PHE A 59 -42.91 28.47 -70.72
C PHE A 59 -41.51 28.93 -70.32
N LEU A 60 -41.09 30.13 -70.75
CA LEU A 60 -39.84 30.73 -70.32
C LEU A 60 -39.85 31.05 -68.82
N GLY A 61 -40.97 31.54 -68.29
CA GLY A 61 -41.15 31.76 -66.85
C GLY A 61 -41.03 30.48 -66.03
N LEU A 62 -41.65 29.39 -66.48
CA LEU A 62 -41.53 28.07 -65.83
C LEU A 62 -40.10 27.52 -65.89
N PHE A 63 -39.41 27.70 -67.02
CA PHE A 63 -38.02 27.28 -67.18
C PHE A 63 -37.09 28.04 -66.23
N LEU A 64 -37.24 29.37 -66.14
CA LEU A 64 -36.44 30.20 -65.24
C LEU A 64 -36.71 29.86 -63.76
N GLN A 65 -37.97 29.65 -63.39
CA GLN A 65 -38.33 29.24 -62.02
C GLN A 65 -37.77 27.86 -61.66
N TRP A 66 -37.75 26.94 -62.63
CA TRP A 66 -37.11 25.63 -62.45
C TRP A 66 -35.59 25.73 -62.38
N GLU A 67 -34.94 26.53 -63.24
CA GLU A 67 -33.50 26.76 -63.23
C GLU A 67 -33.06 27.35 -61.88
N GLU A 68 -33.82 28.30 -61.34
CA GLU A 68 -33.57 28.92 -60.04
C GLU A 68 -33.76 27.92 -58.89
N SER A 69 -34.82 27.09 -58.95
CA SER A 69 -35.03 25.99 -57.99
C SER A 69 -33.89 24.96 -58.04
N TYR A 70 -33.43 24.60 -59.24
CA TYR A 70 -32.34 23.65 -59.45
C TYR A 70 -31.01 24.21 -58.94
N ARG A 71 -30.68 25.47 -59.28
CA ARG A 71 -29.50 26.18 -58.76
C ARG A 71 -29.51 26.26 -57.24
N ASN A 72 -30.66 26.47 -56.62
CA ASN A 72 -30.79 26.51 -55.16
C ASN A 72 -30.71 25.12 -54.51
N SER A 73 -31.06 24.04 -55.21
CA SER A 73 -31.03 22.67 -54.69
C SER A 73 -29.64 22.01 -54.69
N GLN A 74 -28.78 22.36 -55.66
CA GLN A 74 -27.41 21.87 -55.80
C GLN A 74 -26.54 22.10 -54.54
N PRO A 75 -26.46 23.32 -53.95
CA PRO A 75 -25.66 23.55 -52.74
C PRO A 75 -26.22 22.83 -51.52
N LEU A 76 -27.54 22.63 -51.43
CA LEU A 76 -28.16 21.86 -50.34
C LEU A 76 -27.81 20.38 -50.43
N LYS A 77 -27.74 19.82 -51.64
CA LYS A 77 -27.33 18.42 -51.86
C LYS A 77 -25.88 18.20 -51.47
N THR A 78 -24.96 19.09 -51.86
CA THR A 78 -23.55 18.98 -51.50
C THR A 78 -23.32 19.15 -49.99
N GLN A 79 -24.05 20.07 -49.35
CA GLN A 79 -24.00 20.28 -47.91
C GLN A 79 -24.55 19.07 -47.12
N ASN A 80 -25.63 18.44 -47.60
CA ASN A 80 -26.12 17.20 -47.00
C ASN A 80 -25.11 16.06 -47.14
N GLU A 81 -24.49 15.89 -48.30
CA GLU A 81 -23.44 14.87 -48.50
C GLU A 81 -22.20 15.10 -47.62
N SER A 82 -21.84 16.35 -47.34
CA SER A 82 -20.75 16.64 -46.39
C SER A 82 -21.16 16.32 -44.95
N LEU A 83 -22.37 16.69 -44.54
CA LEU A 83 -22.90 16.36 -43.20
C LEU A 83 -22.98 14.85 -42.98
N PHE A 84 -23.40 14.07 -43.97
CA PHE A 84 -23.42 12.61 -43.85
C PHE A 84 -22.01 12.01 -43.70
N ARG A 85 -21.01 12.57 -44.38
CA ARG A 85 -19.61 12.16 -44.23
C ARG A 85 -19.06 12.52 -42.84
N GLU A 86 -19.41 13.69 -42.33
CA GLU A 86 -19.03 14.14 -41.00
C GLU A 86 -19.69 13.29 -39.90
N ILE A 87 -20.98 12.98 -40.02
CA ILE A 87 -21.67 12.08 -39.09
C ILE A 87 -21.04 10.69 -39.10
N ALA A 88 -20.66 10.18 -40.28
CA ALA A 88 -19.99 8.89 -40.38
C ALA A 88 -18.59 8.89 -39.75
N SER A 89 -17.82 9.97 -39.91
CA SER A 89 -16.50 10.08 -39.27
C SER A 89 -16.62 10.21 -37.75
N LEU A 90 -17.58 11.03 -37.27
CA LEU A 90 -17.85 11.19 -35.84
C LEU A 90 -18.29 9.88 -35.19
N ARG A 91 -19.12 9.07 -35.86
CA ARG A 91 -19.49 7.73 -35.36
C ARG A 91 -18.27 6.83 -35.22
N LYS A 92 -17.38 6.82 -36.21
CA LYS A 92 -16.17 6.01 -36.17
C LYS A 92 -15.22 6.47 -35.06
N ASP A 93 -15.09 7.79 -34.86
CA ASP A 93 -14.27 8.34 -33.77
C ASP A 93 -14.89 8.02 -32.40
N LEU A 94 -16.22 8.08 -32.27
CA LEU A 94 -16.93 7.68 -31.06
C LEU A 94 -16.70 6.19 -30.73
N GLU A 95 -16.77 5.32 -31.73
CA GLU A 95 -16.53 3.88 -31.58
C GLU A 95 -15.09 3.61 -31.13
N ALA A 96 -14.10 4.25 -31.76
CA ALA A 96 -12.70 4.15 -31.35
C ALA A 96 -12.46 4.68 -29.92
N LYS A 97 -13.13 5.77 -29.52
CA LYS A 97 -13.09 6.26 -28.13
C LYS A 97 -13.72 5.26 -27.17
N ASN A 98 -14.81 4.61 -27.55
CA ASN A 98 -15.48 3.61 -26.71
C ASN A 98 -14.57 2.39 -26.47
N GLU A 99 -13.90 1.89 -27.52
CA GLU A 99 -12.91 0.80 -27.39
C GLU A 99 -11.72 1.19 -26.48
N ASN A 100 -11.27 2.44 -26.57
CA ASN A 100 -10.23 2.96 -25.69
C ASN A 100 -10.68 3.03 -24.23
N VAL A 101 -11.92 3.45 -23.97
CA VAL A 101 -12.51 3.46 -22.63
C VAL A 101 -12.59 2.03 -22.07
N GLU A 102 -13.09 1.07 -22.84
CA GLU A 102 -13.15 -0.32 -22.40
C GLU A 102 -11.76 -0.91 -22.11
N THR A 103 -10.76 -0.55 -22.93
CA THR A 103 -9.37 -0.94 -22.69
C THR A 103 -8.82 -0.32 -21.41
N LEU A 104 -9.19 0.93 -21.11
CA LEU A 104 -8.77 1.63 -19.91
C LEU A 104 -9.43 1.01 -18.67
N GLU A 105 -10.72 0.68 -18.72
CA GLU A 105 -11.44 -0.02 -17.66
C GLU A 105 -10.78 -1.35 -17.32
N ARG A 106 -10.47 -2.19 -18.31
CA ARG A 106 -9.76 -3.46 -18.09
C ARG A 106 -8.37 -3.26 -17.46
N ARG A 107 -7.67 -2.17 -17.80
CA ARG A 107 -6.39 -1.83 -17.17
C ARG A 107 -6.57 -1.40 -15.71
N PHE A 108 -7.61 -0.63 -15.42
CA PHE A 108 -7.95 -0.24 -14.05
C PHE A 108 -8.34 -1.44 -13.19
N ASP A 109 -9.11 -2.38 -13.72
CA ASP A 109 -9.46 -3.62 -13.00
C ASP A 109 -8.21 -4.44 -12.67
N LYS A 110 -7.32 -4.61 -13.65
CA LYS A 110 -6.03 -5.30 -13.45
C LYS A 110 -5.16 -4.60 -12.42
N PHE A 111 -5.09 -3.27 -12.46
CA PHE A 111 -4.33 -2.49 -11.49
C PHE A 111 -4.92 -2.61 -10.06
N THR A 112 -6.25 -2.59 -9.94
CA THR A 112 -6.95 -2.74 -8.65
C THR A 112 -6.74 -4.13 -8.06
N ALA A 113 -6.76 -5.17 -8.88
CA ALA A 113 -6.42 -6.52 -8.46
C ALA A 113 -4.98 -6.61 -7.94
N GLN A 114 -4.02 -6.02 -8.66
CA GLN A 114 -2.61 -5.96 -8.24
C GLN A 114 -2.43 -5.22 -6.91
N LEU A 115 -3.08 -4.06 -6.73
CA LEU A 115 -3.04 -3.32 -5.46
C LEU A 115 -3.59 -4.15 -4.30
N THR A 116 -4.67 -4.90 -4.54
CA THR A 116 -5.28 -5.77 -3.52
C THR A 116 -4.32 -6.90 -3.11
N GLU A 117 -3.63 -7.50 -4.08
CA GLU A 117 -2.67 -8.57 -3.83
C GLU A 117 -1.42 -8.06 -3.09
N ILE A 118 -0.85 -6.93 -3.53
CA ILE A 118 0.24 -6.25 -2.82
C ILE A 118 -0.18 -5.90 -1.39
N GLY A 119 -1.40 -5.42 -1.19
CA GLY A 119 -1.95 -5.11 0.13
C GLY A 119 -2.02 -6.35 1.04
N LYS A 120 -2.44 -7.50 0.49
CA LYS A 120 -2.49 -8.78 1.24
C LYS A 120 -1.10 -9.25 1.65
N ASP A 121 -0.13 -9.20 0.74
CA ASP A 121 1.22 -9.67 1.03
C ASP A 121 1.95 -8.72 1.99
N THR A 122 1.77 -7.40 1.82
CA THR A 122 2.28 -6.40 2.77
C THR A 122 1.66 -6.60 4.15
N GLY A 123 0.36 -6.91 4.24
CA GLY A 123 -0.29 -7.23 5.50
C GLY A 123 0.27 -8.49 6.19
N LYS A 124 0.59 -9.53 5.41
CA LYS A 124 1.22 -10.76 5.95
C LYS A 124 2.63 -10.50 6.45
N THR A 125 3.45 -9.78 5.68
CA THR A 125 4.84 -9.47 6.06
C THR A 125 4.87 -8.58 7.30
N LEU A 126 3.98 -7.58 7.40
CA LEU A 126 3.86 -6.72 8.56
C LEU A 126 3.52 -7.51 9.84
N ARG A 127 2.56 -8.45 9.76
CA ARG A 127 2.20 -9.32 10.90
C ARG A 127 3.37 -10.21 11.33
N ALA A 128 4.05 -10.85 10.37
CA ALA A 128 5.21 -11.69 10.67
C ALA A 128 6.35 -10.89 11.31
N LEU A 129 6.56 -9.65 10.85
CA LEU A 129 7.55 -8.76 11.45
C LEU A 129 7.16 -8.35 12.87
N GLN A 130 5.89 -8.02 13.11
CA GLN A 130 5.36 -7.67 14.42
C GLN A 130 5.51 -8.83 15.43
N GLU A 131 5.25 -10.06 15.00
CA GLU A 131 5.45 -11.25 15.83
C GLU A 131 6.93 -11.45 16.21
N LYS A 132 7.84 -11.30 15.24
CA LYS A 132 9.29 -11.34 15.49
C LYS A 132 9.75 -10.25 16.45
N VAL A 133 9.22 -9.03 16.34
CA VAL A 133 9.54 -7.94 17.28
C VAL A 133 9.11 -8.33 18.69
N LYS A 134 7.89 -8.81 18.87
CA LYS A 134 7.39 -9.26 20.18
C LYS A 134 8.21 -10.40 20.77
N GLU A 135 8.62 -11.37 19.95
CA GLU A 135 9.50 -12.44 20.37
C GLU A 135 10.85 -11.90 20.85
N ARG A 136 11.47 -11.00 20.08
CA ARG A 136 12.75 -10.38 20.45
C ARG A 136 12.64 -9.54 21.72
N GLU A 137 11.56 -8.80 21.92
CA GLU A 137 11.30 -8.07 23.17
C GLU A 137 11.25 -9.01 24.38
N SER A 138 10.57 -10.15 24.24
CA SER A 138 10.52 -11.16 25.32
C SER A 138 11.90 -11.77 25.61
N GLN A 139 12.71 -12.02 24.58
CA GLN A 139 14.07 -12.52 24.73
C GLN A 139 14.97 -11.49 25.42
N ILE A 140 14.86 -10.21 25.06
CA ILE A 140 15.60 -9.12 25.70
C ILE A 140 15.24 -9.03 27.18
N ALA A 141 13.95 -9.06 27.53
CA ALA A 141 13.51 -9.03 28.93
C ALA A 141 14.06 -10.23 29.73
N SER A 142 14.04 -11.43 29.14
CA SER A 142 14.61 -12.62 29.78
C SER A 142 16.12 -12.49 30.00
N LEU A 143 16.86 -12.00 29.00
CA LEU A 143 18.31 -11.81 29.10
C LEU A 143 18.68 -10.73 30.11
N GLN A 144 17.91 -9.64 30.16
CA GLN A 144 18.07 -8.58 31.16
C GLN A 144 17.86 -9.13 32.58
N ASN A 145 16.81 -9.92 32.80
CA ASN A 145 16.58 -10.57 34.09
C ASN A 145 17.73 -11.51 34.46
N HIS A 146 18.23 -12.30 33.50
CA HIS A 146 19.35 -13.20 33.75
C HIS A 146 20.65 -12.44 34.08
N LEU A 147 20.93 -11.33 33.39
CA LEU A 147 22.10 -10.49 33.66
C LEU A 147 21.99 -9.78 35.02
N ASN A 148 20.80 -9.27 35.35
CA ASN A 148 20.54 -8.66 36.65
C ASN A 148 20.74 -9.67 37.79
N GLU A 149 20.23 -10.89 37.63
CA GLU A 149 20.40 -11.96 38.60
C GLU A 149 21.87 -12.37 38.74
N LYS A 150 22.60 -12.51 37.62
CA LYS A 150 24.04 -12.80 37.64
C LYS A 150 24.84 -11.71 38.35
N THR A 151 24.50 -10.44 38.11
CA THR A 151 25.12 -9.29 38.76
C THR A 151 24.83 -9.30 40.26
N ARG A 152 23.58 -9.55 40.65
CA ARG A 152 23.17 -9.69 42.05
C ARG A 152 23.93 -10.82 42.75
N LYS A 153 23.96 -12.03 42.17
CA LYS A 153 24.71 -13.17 42.72
C LYS A 153 26.20 -12.87 42.87
N ALA A 154 26.81 -12.17 41.91
CA ALA A 154 28.21 -11.77 41.99
C ALA A 154 28.46 -10.77 43.13
N ALA A 155 27.57 -9.79 43.31
CA ALA A 155 27.65 -8.85 44.43
C ALA A 155 27.54 -9.57 45.79
N ILE A 156 26.60 -10.52 45.90
CA ILE A 156 26.44 -11.32 47.12
C ILE A 156 27.70 -12.14 47.41
N ARG A 157 28.23 -12.83 46.40
CA ARG A 157 29.46 -13.61 46.51
C ARG A 157 30.64 -12.77 47.01
N ASN A 158 30.81 -11.56 46.46
CA ASN A 158 31.89 -10.67 46.88
C ASN A 158 31.75 -10.24 48.34
N GLN A 159 30.53 -9.93 48.78
CA GLN A 159 30.30 -9.55 50.17
C GLN A 159 30.49 -10.72 51.14
N LEU A 160 30.02 -11.93 50.77
CA LEU A 160 30.28 -13.13 51.56
C LEU A 160 31.78 -13.42 51.69
N ALA A 161 32.56 -13.22 50.61
CA ALA A 161 34.01 -13.35 50.66
C ALA A 161 34.68 -12.33 51.59
N GLN A 162 34.17 -11.10 51.66
CA GLN A 162 34.64 -10.09 52.62
C GLN A 162 34.33 -10.50 54.06
N LEU A 163 33.08 -10.89 54.35
CA LEU A 163 32.67 -11.37 55.67
C LEU A 163 33.47 -12.60 56.11
N ARG A 164 33.83 -13.48 55.16
CA ARG A 164 34.73 -14.63 55.39
C ARG A 164 36.14 -14.17 55.79
N ALA A 165 36.69 -13.21 55.05
CA ALA A 165 38.01 -12.66 55.34
C ALA A 165 38.06 -11.96 56.71
N GLU A 166 36.98 -11.27 57.10
CA GLU A 166 36.84 -10.70 58.45
C GLU A 166 36.82 -11.79 59.53
N GLY A 167 36.04 -12.86 59.34
CA GLY A 167 36.03 -14.01 60.24
C GLY A 167 37.41 -14.64 60.42
N ASN A 168 38.14 -14.85 59.32
CA ASN A 168 39.52 -15.34 59.36
C ASN A 168 40.46 -14.42 60.14
N ARG A 169 40.36 -13.10 59.96
CA ARG A 169 41.17 -12.14 60.73
C ARG A 169 40.88 -12.23 62.24
N ILE A 170 39.63 -12.46 62.63
CA ILE A 170 39.24 -12.64 64.04
C ILE A 170 39.87 -13.91 64.60
N ILE A 171 39.90 -15.00 63.81
CA ILE A 171 40.59 -16.25 64.17
C ILE A 171 42.10 -15.97 64.32
N ASP A 172 42.75 -15.40 63.31
CA ASP A 172 44.19 -15.12 63.31
C ASP A 172 44.60 -14.28 64.52
N LYS A 173 43.79 -13.28 64.90
CA LYS A 173 44.03 -12.43 66.07
C LYS A 173 43.93 -13.21 67.38
N ALA A 174 42.94 -14.08 67.50
CA ALA A 174 42.78 -14.95 68.66
C ALA A 174 43.94 -15.95 68.80
N LEU A 175 44.44 -16.48 67.67
CA LEU A 175 45.57 -17.41 67.64
C LEU A 175 46.92 -16.71 67.89
N SER A 176 47.07 -15.45 67.47
CA SER A 176 48.33 -14.70 67.59
C SER A 176 48.59 -14.16 69.00
N THR A 177 47.55 -14.04 69.83
CA THR A 177 47.64 -13.48 71.20
C THR A 177 47.00 -14.37 72.26
N PRO A 178 47.42 -15.65 72.38
CA PRO A 178 46.71 -16.67 73.16
C PRO A 178 46.76 -16.43 74.68
N THR A 179 47.67 -15.58 75.16
CA THR A 179 47.77 -15.18 76.58
C THR A 179 46.85 -14.02 76.95
N SER A 180 46.23 -13.35 75.97
CA SER A 180 45.30 -12.24 76.16
C SER A 180 43.85 -12.72 76.12
N ARG A 181 42.86 -11.86 76.36
CA ARG A 181 41.44 -12.25 76.21
C ARG A 181 41.09 -12.31 74.72
N PRO A 182 40.35 -13.34 74.24
CA PRO A 182 39.96 -13.41 72.83
C PRO A 182 39.09 -12.19 72.43
N PRO A 183 39.11 -11.77 71.16
CA PRO A 183 38.43 -10.56 70.67
C PRO A 183 36.91 -10.74 70.56
N ALA A 184 36.23 -10.85 71.70
CA ALA A 184 34.81 -11.17 71.80
C ALA A 184 33.89 -10.09 71.21
N ASP A 185 34.24 -8.81 71.36
CA ASP A 185 33.43 -7.70 70.84
C ASP A 185 33.47 -7.64 69.32
N GLU A 186 34.64 -7.85 68.70
CA GLU A 186 34.81 -7.95 67.25
C GLU A 186 34.00 -9.12 66.68
N ARG A 187 34.06 -10.29 67.32
CA ARG A 187 33.22 -11.44 66.95
C ARG A 187 31.74 -11.11 67.03
N LYS A 188 31.28 -10.46 68.10
CA LYS A 188 29.86 -10.12 68.29
C LYS A 188 29.38 -9.15 67.21
N GLN A 189 30.18 -8.14 66.88
CA GLN A 189 29.87 -7.18 65.84
C GLN A 189 29.85 -7.84 64.45
N TRP A 190 30.88 -8.62 64.11
CA TRP A 190 30.93 -9.39 62.86
C TRP A 190 29.73 -10.33 62.72
N PHE A 191 29.37 -11.06 63.78
CA PHE A 191 28.21 -11.95 63.80
C PHE A 191 26.91 -11.19 63.55
N ALA A 192 26.70 -10.06 64.25
CA ALA A 192 25.51 -9.23 64.06
C ALA A 192 25.41 -8.67 62.63
N ASN A 193 26.51 -8.15 62.10
CA ASN A 193 26.59 -7.62 60.74
C ASN A 193 26.32 -8.70 59.68
N THR A 194 26.87 -9.89 59.88
CA THR A 194 26.68 -11.03 58.97
C THR A 194 25.22 -11.50 58.98
N ILE A 195 24.60 -11.62 60.16
CA ILE A 195 23.17 -11.95 60.26
C ILE A 195 22.30 -10.91 59.56
N GLN A 196 22.59 -9.62 59.75
CA GLN A 196 21.86 -8.55 59.07
C GLN A 196 21.99 -8.65 57.55
N TYR A 197 23.21 -8.88 57.07
CA TYR A 197 23.48 -9.03 55.65
C TYR A 197 22.74 -10.23 55.03
N LEU A 198 22.81 -11.39 55.68
CA LEU A 198 22.15 -12.62 55.25
C LEU A 198 20.63 -12.44 55.20
N ARG A 199 20.03 -11.77 56.18
CA ARG A 199 18.58 -11.48 56.18
C ARG A 199 18.12 -10.61 55.01
N GLN A 200 18.99 -9.71 54.55
CA GLN A 200 18.67 -8.77 53.47
C GLN A 200 18.88 -9.38 52.08
N ASN A 201 19.80 -10.34 51.95
CA ASN A 201 20.30 -10.78 50.66
C ASN A 201 20.14 -12.28 50.39
N MET A 202 19.87 -13.09 51.41
CA MET A 202 19.69 -14.54 51.34
C MET A 202 18.38 -14.95 52.05
N ASP A 203 18.08 -16.25 52.09
CA ASP A 203 16.86 -16.76 52.72
C ASP A 203 17.02 -17.02 54.23
N ALA A 204 15.89 -17.34 54.88
CA ALA A 204 15.85 -17.64 56.31
C ALA A 204 16.64 -18.91 56.68
N GLY A 205 16.77 -19.88 55.77
CA GLY A 205 17.55 -21.10 55.99
C GLY A 205 19.04 -20.80 56.12
N HIS A 206 19.58 -19.92 55.28
CA HIS A 206 20.97 -19.49 55.35
C HIS A 206 21.29 -18.76 56.66
N VAL A 207 20.34 -17.95 57.15
CA VAL A 207 20.48 -17.27 58.44
C VAL A 207 20.56 -18.28 59.59
N GLU A 208 19.70 -19.29 59.58
CA GLU A 208 19.67 -20.32 60.63
C GLU A 208 20.87 -21.26 60.57
N GLU A 209 21.35 -21.62 59.37
CA GLU A 209 22.57 -22.43 59.20
C GLU A 209 23.82 -21.67 59.70
N PHE A 210 23.89 -20.34 59.50
CA PHE A 210 24.98 -19.53 60.07
C PHE A 210 24.87 -19.36 61.59
N ARG A 211 23.65 -19.31 62.14
CA ARG A 211 23.43 -19.24 63.59
C ARG A 211 23.86 -20.51 64.28
N ASN A 212 23.55 -21.65 63.66
CA ASN A 212 23.75 -22.98 64.20
C ASN A 212 24.59 -23.80 63.21
N PRO A 213 25.89 -23.49 63.05
CA PRO A 213 26.73 -24.25 62.16
C PRO A 213 26.80 -25.71 62.63
N PRO A 214 26.91 -26.68 61.70
CA PRO A 214 27.18 -28.07 62.08
C PRO A 214 28.45 -28.14 62.93
N ALA A 215 28.47 -29.09 63.88
CA ALA A 215 29.33 -29.08 65.07
C ALA A 215 30.79 -28.63 64.84
N PRO A 216 31.37 -27.83 65.76
CA PRO A 216 32.77 -27.40 65.68
C PRO A 216 33.70 -28.62 65.77
N ALA A 217 34.34 -28.95 64.64
CA ALA A 217 35.18 -30.15 64.51
C ALA A 217 36.68 -29.85 64.63
N LEU A 218 37.05 -28.64 65.06
CA LEU A 218 38.44 -28.19 65.06
C LEU A 218 38.94 -27.95 66.48
N HIS A 219 39.99 -28.67 66.83
CA HIS A 219 40.82 -28.42 67.98
C HIS A 219 42.15 -27.85 67.50
N PHE A 220 42.58 -26.76 68.13
CA PHE A 220 43.85 -26.11 67.89
C PHE A 220 44.82 -26.50 69.01
N GLU A 221 45.80 -27.35 68.68
CA GLU A 221 46.79 -27.84 69.65
C GLU A 221 47.58 -26.68 70.28
N GLY A 222 47.76 -26.73 71.61
CA GLY A 222 48.56 -25.76 72.35
C GLY A 222 47.86 -24.45 72.74
N LEU A 223 46.55 -24.29 72.43
CA LEU A 223 45.77 -23.13 72.85
C LEU A 223 45.04 -23.33 74.19
N PRO A 224 44.83 -22.27 74.99
CA PRO A 224 43.90 -22.31 76.10
C PRO A 224 42.49 -22.68 75.62
N ALA A 225 41.76 -23.48 76.39
CA ALA A 225 40.42 -23.97 76.03
C ALA A 225 39.44 -22.84 75.62
N SER A 226 39.58 -21.65 76.23
CA SER A 226 38.74 -20.49 75.88
C SER A 226 39.02 -19.94 74.47
N HIS A 227 40.26 -20.02 73.98
CA HIS A 227 40.63 -19.59 72.63
C HIS A 227 40.33 -20.66 71.61
N ASP A 228 40.54 -21.93 71.96
CA ASP A 228 40.22 -23.07 71.11
C ASP A 228 38.72 -23.09 70.75
N VAL A 229 37.86 -23.03 71.77
CA VAL A 229 36.40 -22.97 71.59
C VAL A 229 35.98 -21.72 70.81
N PHE A 230 36.62 -20.57 71.06
CA PHE A 230 36.34 -19.34 70.34
C PHE A 230 36.69 -19.43 68.85
N ALA A 231 37.91 -19.87 68.53
CA ALA A 231 38.40 -19.98 67.16
C ALA A 231 37.60 -21.03 66.38
N SER A 232 37.32 -22.17 67.00
CA SER A 232 36.54 -23.26 66.41
C SER A 232 35.11 -22.83 66.05
N ASP A 233 34.47 -22.01 66.90
CA ASP A 233 33.15 -21.47 66.65
C ASP A 233 33.11 -20.48 65.46
N VAL A 234 34.09 -19.59 65.37
CA VAL A 234 34.20 -18.62 64.27
C VAL A 234 34.53 -19.35 62.96
N GLU A 235 35.43 -20.32 63.01
CA GLU A 235 35.83 -21.14 61.86
C GLU A 235 34.66 -21.97 61.30
N ALA A 236 33.83 -22.56 62.17
CA ALA A 236 32.64 -23.28 61.74
C ALA A 236 31.67 -22.37 60.94
N ARG A 237 31.54 -21.10 61.34
CA ARG A 237 30.72 -20.11 60.64
C ARG A 237 31.35 -19.57 59.37
N VAL A 238 32.66 -19.41 59.36
CA VAL A 238 33.43 -19.10 58.14
C VAL A 238 33.23 -20.18 57.09
N LYS A 239 33.25 -21.46 57.48
CA LYS A 239 32.96 -22.58 56.57
C LYS A 239 31.53 -22.54 56.02
N VAL A 240 30.55 -22.14 56.82
CA VAL A 240 29.18 -21.91 56.34
C VAL A 240 29.14 -20.79 55.29
N LEU A 241 29.81 -19.66 55.53
CA LEU A 241 29.90 -18.58 54.52
C LEU A 241 30.60 -19.03 53.24
N GLN A 242 31.59 -19.91 53.35
CA GLN A 242 32.24 -20.52 52.19
C GLN A 242 31.26 -21.37 51.39
N LYS A 243 30.48 -22.22 52.06
CA LYS A 243 29.44 -23.04 51.41
C LYS A 243 28.44 -22.16 50.66
N PHE A 244 27.96 -21.08 51.26
CA PHE A 244 27.04 -20.14 50.59
C PHE A 244 27.67 -19.47 49.37
N THR A 245 28.96 -19.15 49.44
CA THR A 245 29.72 -18.59 48.31
C THR A 245 29.79 -19.60 47.15
N ASP A 246 29.97 -20.88 47.46
CA ASP A 246 30.02 -21.96 46.47
C ASP A 246 28.64 -22.28 45.87
N GLU A 247 27.56 -22.17 46.64
CA GLU A 247 26.18 -22.31 46.14
C GLU A 247 25.81 -21.21 45.12
N LEU A 248 26.36 -19.99 45.30
CA LEU A 248 26.19 -18.86 44.37
C LEU A 248 27.08 -18.93 43.12
N ARG A 249 27.93 -19.95 43.01
CA ARG A 249 28.73 -20.23 41.83
C ARG A 249 27.93 -21.20 40.96
N GLU A 250 27.36 -20.68 39.86
CA GLU A 250 26.58 -21.50 38.94
C GLU A 250 27.36 -22.78 38.55
N LYS A 251 26.69 -23.93 38.67
CA LYS A 251 27.05 -25.13 37.90
C LYS A 251 26.79 -24.77 36.44
N ASN A 252 27.85 -24.47 35.69
CA ASN A 252 27.80 -24.31 34.24
C ASN A 252 27.15 -25.52 33.57
#